data_AF-A0A930HV57-F1
#
_entry.id   AF-A0A930HV57-F1
#
_cell.length_a   1.000
_cell.length_b   1.000
_cell.length_c   1.000
_cell.angle_alpha   90.00
_cell.angle_beta   90.00
_cell.angle_gamma   90.00
#
_symmetry.space_group_name_H-M   'P 1'
#
loop_
_entity.id
_entity.type
_entity.pdbx_description
1 polymer ?
#
loop_
_entity_poly.entity_id
_entity_poly.type
_entity_poly.pdbx_seq_one_letter_code
_entity_poly.pdbx_strand_id
1 'polypeptide(L)'
;MTLRQLCRGSLLLLLFALVPLLTACDPKEPTNELLNKRHDNPSYVIFTLKEAKLNDPARWDAEPTLADITLTGREEKMTLSLTSKGFLASEEQGVSQFSVKSTDTESDVVYLLEIDYLDARRELMNGQFIENGQDRIHQHFFERFTREFIRGKWRTYAVKEPEELGYDYRYVDVTPWNQPYNAPESKFTGTSNPMGFKGLIRFTRADWKFLLTIMLMHAHQPKIYNGQAMPFYNNLYYPIDQESDISLNVTFVVDAGTTDLTGREEASSN
;
A
#
# COMPACT_ATOMS: atom_id res chain seq x y z
N MET A 1 50.91 50.44 -50.31
CA MET A 1 50.34 50.11 -51.63
C MET A 1 49.02 49.37 -51.41
N THR A 2 47.97 49.88 -52.01
CA THR A 2 46.56 49.46 -51.92
C THR A 2 46.21 48.32 -52.86
N LEU A 3 45.27 47.44 -52.47
CA LEU A 3 44.21 46.82 -53.32
C LEU A 3 43.25 46.07 -52.36
N ARG A 4 42.00 46.53 -52.09
CA ARG A 4 40.74 46.23 -52.80
C ARG A 4 40.59 44.73 -53.08
N GLN A 5 39.51 44.00 -52.74
CA GLN A 5 38.09 44.33 -52.91
C GLN A 5 37.20 43.23 -52.27
N LEU A 6 36.03 43.64 -51.80
CA LEU A 6 34.90 42.79 -51.39
C LEU A 6 34.03 42.35 -52.60
N CYS A 7 33.25 41.28 -52.35
CA CYS A 7 31.94 40.91 -52.94
C CYS A 7 31.88 40.16 -54.29
N ARG A 8 31.42 38.89 -54.26
CA ARG A 8 30.07 38.44 -54.70
C ARG A 8 29.97 36.90 -54.76
N GLY A 9 28.84 36.34 -54.32
CA GLY A 9 28.40 35.00 -54.73
C GLY A 9 27.60 34.21 -53.69
N SER A 10 26.28 34.42 -53.65
CA SER A 10 25.32 33.51 -53.00
C SER A 10 25.17 32.22 -53.82
N LEU A 11 25.14 31.03 -53.21
CA LEU A 11 24.04 30.04 -53.32
C LEU A 11 24.28 28.81 -52.43
N LEU A 12 23.24 28.46 -51.67
CA LEU A 12 23.06 27.26 -50.84
C LEU A 12 23.22 25.95 -51.62
N LEU A 13 23.75 24.91 -50.97
CA LEU A 13 23.22 23.55 -51.09
C LEU A 13 23.46 22.77 -49.79
N LEU A 14 22.35 22.38 -49.17
CA LEU A 14 22.24 21.66 -47.90
C LEU A 14 22.94 20.30 -47.96
N LEU A 15 23.75 20.00 -46.94
CA LEU A 15 23.98 18.61 -46.53
C LEU A 15 23.26 18.35 -45.22
N PHE A 16 22.31 17.42 -45.28
CA PHE A 16 21.67 16.77 -44.16
C PHE A 16 22.72 16.12 -43.23
N ALA A 17 22.80 16.60 -41.99
CA ALA A 17 23.27 15.80 -40.88
C ALA A 17 22.16 15.82 -39.82
N LEU A 18 21.28 14.83 -39.90
CA LEU A 18 20.27 14.55 -38.90
C LEU A 18 21.00 14.03 -37.66
N VAL A 19 21.35 14.93 -36.74
CA VAL A 19 21.89 14.55 -35.42
C VAL A 19 20.71 14.08 -34.59
N PRO A 20 20.68 12.82 -34.11
CA PRO A 20 19.68 12.42 -33.13
C PRO A 20 19.99 13.20 -31.85
N LEU A 21 19.12 14.14 -31.49
CA LEU A 21 19.05 14.70 -30.14
C LEU A 21 18.69 13.56 -29.20
N LEU A 22 19.71 12.90 -28.64
CA LEU A 22 19.56 12.16 -27.41
C LEU A 22 19.22 13.17 -26.32
N THR A 23 17.92 13.38 -26.08
CA THR A 23 17.44 14.02 -24.86
C THR A 23 17.72 13.04 -23.72
N ALA A 24 18.95 13.05 -23.23
CA ALA A 24 19.24 12.53 -21.91
C ALA A 24 18.50 13.46 -20.93
N CYS A 25 17.46 12.95 -20.29
CA CYS A 25 16.96 13.58 -19.07
C CYS A 25 18.15 13.67 -18.11
N ASP A 26 18.51 14.88 -17.68
CA ASP A 26 19.44 15.04 -16.57
C ASP A 26 18.89 14.24 -15.38
N PRO A 27 19.67 13.32 -14.79
CA PRO A 27 19.22 12.62 -13.59
C PRO A 27 19.01 13.68 -12.50
N LYS A 28 17.77 13.79 -12.02
CA LYS A 28 17.40 14.71 -10.95
C LYS A 28 18.28 14.38 -9.74
N GLU A 29 19.06 15.37 -9.25
CA GLU A 29 19.93 15.14 -8.10
C GLU A 29 19.11 14.56 -6.93
N PRO A 30 19.62 13.54 -6.23
CA PRO A 30 18.94 13.00 -5.07
C PRO A 30 18.92 14.06 -3.95
N THR A 31 17.82 14.81 -3.84
CA THR A 31 17.49 15.58 -2.64
C THR A 31 17.39 14.69 -1.39
N ASN A 32 17.69 15.23 -0.21
CA ASN A 32 17.47 14.47 1.02
C ASN A 32 15.96 14.25 1.24
N GLU A 33 15.51 13.01 1.05
CA GLU A 33 14.10 12.58 1.21
C GLU A 33 13.58 12.82 2.64
N LEU A 34 14.50 12.84 3.62
CA LEU A 34 14.20 13.14 5.02
C LEU A 34 13.77 14.60 5.25
N LEU A 35 13.97 15.48 4.27
CA LEU A 35 13.68 16.91 4.36
C LEU A 35 12.59 17.38 3.40
N ASN A 36 12.25 16.61 2.36
CA ASN A 36 11.22 16.94 1.38
C ASN A 36 10.50 15.68 0.91
N LYS A 37 9.20 15.56 1.22
CA LYS A 37 8.34 14.49 0.70
C LYS A 37 8.34 14.55 -0.83
N ARG A 38 8.86 13.53 -1.51
CA ARG A 38 8.92 13.45 -2.97
C ARG A 38 7.68 12.84 -3.63
N HIS A 39 6.56 12.80 -2.90
CA HIS A 39 5.28 12.36 -3.39
C HIS A 39 4.21 13.41 -3.09
N ASP A 40 3.17 13.43 -3.92
CA ASP A 40 1.95 14.17 -3.66
C ASP A 40 1.02 13.38 -2.72
N ASN A 41 -0.03 14.03 -2.22
CA ASN A 41 -1.08 13.35 -1.47
C ASN A 41 -2.10 12.71 -2.44
N PRO A 42 -2.55 11.48 -2.19
CA PRO A 42 -3.60 10.89 -3.00
C PRO A 42 -4.92 11.64 -2.83
N SER A 43 -5.73 11.63 -3.88
CA SER A 43 -7.13 12.06 -3.84
C SER A 43 -8.10 10.88 -3.75
N TYR A 44 -7.65 9.69 -4.18
CA TYR A 44 -8.43 8.46 -4.10
C TYR A 44 -7.56 7.30 -3.65
N VAL A 45 -8.19 6.33 -2.99
CA VAL A 45 -7.60 5.05 -2.63
C VAL A 45 -8.54 3.95 -3.08
N ILE A 46 -8.03 2.96 -3.80
CA ILE A 46 -8.78 1.78 -4.19
C ILE A 46 -8.16 0.58 -3.47
N PHE A 47 -8.96 -0.09 -2.65
CA PHE A 47 -8.65 -1.41 -2.13
C PHE A 47 -9.31 -2.45 -3.02
N THR A 48 -8.52 -3.37 -3.57
CA THR A 48 -9.03 -4.55 -4.27
C THR A 48 -8.75 -5.78 -3.43
N LEU A 49 -9.79 -6.55 -3.12
CA LEU A 49 -9.69 -7.79 -2.37
C LEU A 49 -10.12 -8.95 -3.27
N LYS A 50 -9.19 -9.86 -3.56
CA LYS A 50 -9.44 -11.05 -4.40
C LYS A 50 -9.40 -12.29 -3.54
N GLU A 51 -10.49 -13.05 -3.52
CA GLU A 51 -10.54 -14.33 -2.81
C GLU A 51 -9.65 -15.36 -3.53
N ALA A 52 -8.89 -16.10 -2.73
CA ALA A 52 -7.98 -17.12 -3.21
C ALA A 52 -7.92 -18.29 -2.24
N LYS A 53 -7.42 -19.43 -2.73
CA LYS A 53 -7.04 -20.57 -1.90
C LYS A 53 -5.54 -20.67 -1.82
N LEU A 54 -5.02 -20.93 -0.63
CA LEU A 54 -3.64 -21.35 -0.47
C LEU A 54 -3.53 -22.81 -0.93
N ASN A 55 -2.65 -23.07 -1.89
CA ASN A 55 -2.50 -24.40 -2.52
C ASN A 55 -2.04 -25.46 -1.50
N ASP A 56 -1.31 -25.05 -0.47
CA ASP A 56 -0.92 -25.84 0.69
C ASP A 56 -1.01 -24.98 1.95
N PRO A 57 -1.93 -25.27 2.89
CA PRO A 57 -2.10 -24.51 4.14
C PRO A 57 -0.80 -24.31 4.94
N ALA A 58 0.15 -25.25 4.89
CA ALA A 58 1.42 -25.14 5.60
C ALA A 58 2.31 -24.02 5.05
N ARG A 59 2.09 -23.55 3.82
CA ARG A 59 2.84 -22.44 3.22
C ARG A 59 2.63 -21.12 3.94
N TRP A 60 1.56 -20.96 4.71
CA TRP A 60 1.30 -19.73 5.43
C TRP A 60 2.42 -19.38 6.44
N ASP A 61 2.88 -20.38 7.18
CA ASP A 61 3.96 -20.21 8.16
C ASP A 61 5.34 -20.24 7.50
N ALA A 62 5.41 -20.69 6.24
CA ALA A 62 6.62 -20.74 5.42
C ALA A 62 6.69 -19.57 4.40
N GLU A 63 6.19 -18.40 4.78
CA GLU A 63 6.19 -17.15 4.00
C GLU A 63 5.60 -17.33 2.59
N PRO A 64 4.26 -17.32 2.46
CA PRO A 64 3.61 -17.58 1.19
C PRO A 64 3.89 -16.43 0.21
N THR A 65 4.00 -16.81 -1.06
CA THR A 65 4.14 -15.91 -2.19
C THR A 65 2.87 -15.96 -3.04
N LEU A 66 2.79 -15.09 -4.05
CA LEU A 66 1.66 -15.09 -4.97
C LEU A 66 1.57 -16.36 -5.84
N ALA A 67 2.66 -17.14 -5.94
CA ALA A 67 2.65 -18.45 -6.61
C ALA A 67 2.01 -19.56 -5.75
N ASP A 68 1.88 -19.33 -4.44
CA ASP A 68 1.31 -20.32 -3.50
C ASP A 68 -0.22 -20.27 -3.45
N ILE A 69 -0.86 -19.33 -4.18
CA ILE A 69 -2.31 -19.15 -4.15
C ILE A 69 -2.96 -19.45 -5.51
N THR A 70 -4.23 -19.83 -5.48
CA THR A 70 -5.11 -19.94 -6.65
C THR A 70 -6.31 -19.02 -6.47
N LEU A 71 -6.51 -18.04 -7.35
CA LEU A 71 -7.64 -17.12 -7.30
C LEU A 71 -8.95 -17.88 -7.56
N THR A 72 -10.01 -17.58 -6.80
CA THR A 72 -11.34 -18.19 -7.01
C THR A 72 -12.16 -17.45 -8.07
N GLY A 73 -11.71 -16.25 -8.45
CA GLY A 73 -12.41 -15.34 -9.37
C GLY A 73 -13.35 -14.35 -8.68
N ARG A 74 -13.60 -14.49 -7.36
CA ARG A 74 -14.33 -13.50 -6.58
C ARG A 74 -13.43 -12.30 -6.26
N GLU A 75 -13.91 -11.12 -6.59
CA GLU A 75 -13.23 -9.85 -6.34
C GLU A 75 -14.22 -8.83 -5.77
N GLU A 76 -13.80 -8.10 -4.75
CA GLU A 76 -14.50 -6.93 -4.21
C GLU A 76 -13.56 -5.72 -4.30
N LYS A 77 -14.13 -4.54 -4.58
CA LYS A 77 -13.41 -3.27 -4.67
C LYS A 77 -14.06 -2.23 -3.78
N MET A 78 -13.26 -1.52 -2.98
CA MET A 78 -13.67 -0.39 -2.18
C MET A 78 -12.91 0.86 -2.63
N THR A 79 -13.62 1.92 -3.00
CA THR A 79 -13.02 3.21 -3.34
C THR A 79 -13.28 4.23 -2.23
N LEU A 80 -12.21 4.79 -1.69
CA LEU A 80 -12.24 5.93 -0.78
C LEU A 80 -11.84 7.20 -1.53
N SER A 81 -12.56 8.29 -1.31
CA SER A 81 -12.23 9.62 -1.86
C SER A 81 -11.87 10.58 -0.74
N LEU A 82 -10.88 11.44 -0.96
CA LEU A 82 -10.49 12.47 -0.02
C LEU A 82 -11.61 13.52 0.09
N THR A 83 -12.08 13.77 1.32
CA THR A 83 -13.06 14.80 1.65
C THR A 83 -12.47 15.77 2.68
N SER A 84 -13.21 16.83 3.04
CA SER A 84 -12.85 17.70 4.16
C SER A 84 -12.78 16.98 5.52
N LYS A 85 -13.36 15.78 5.63
CA LYS A 85 -13.34 14.93 6.84
C LYS A 85 -12.30 13.81 6.75
N GLY A 86 -11.40 13.85 5.77
CA GLY A 86 -10.49 12.76 5.42
C GLY A 86 -11.08 11.83 4.36
N PHE A 87 -10.45 10.68 4.14
CA PHE A 87 -10.91 9.69 3.17
C PHE A 87 -12.17 8.98 3.66
N LEU A 88 -13.21 8.99 2.82
CA LEU A 88 -14.48 8.32 3.09
C LEU A 88 -14.86 7.41 1.91
N ALA A 89 -15.50 6.28 2.23
CA ALA A 89 -16.00 5.35 1.23
C ALA A 89 -17.16 5.98 0.45
N SER A 90 -17.18 5.77 -0.86
CA SER A 90 -18.33 6.10 -1.71
C SER A 90 -19.03 4.80 -2.11
N GLU A 91 -20.28 4.61 -1.67
CA GLU A 91 -21.11 3.45 -2.07
C GLU A 91 -21.41 3.44 -3.57
N GLU A 92 -21.26 4.58 -4.26
CA GLU A 92 -21.38 4.67 -5.71
C GLU A 92 -20.18 4.05 -6.45
N GLN A 93 -19.06 3.79 -5.75
CA GLN A 93 -17.79 3.36 -6.34
C GLN A 93 -17.22 2.10 -5.67
N GLY A 94 -18.06 1.12 -5.36
CA GLY A 94 -17.66 -0.20 -4.85
C GLY A 94 -18.40 -0.61 -3.58
N VAL A 95 -17.82 -1.53 -2.82
CA VAL A 95 -18.34 -1.97 -1.53
C VAL A 95 -17.96 -0.99 -0.42
N SER A 96 -18.85 -0.80 0.57
CA SER A 96 -18.56 -0.02 1.79
C SER A 96 -17.92 -0.86 2.90
N GLN A 97 -17.93 -2.18 2.76
CA GLN A 97 -17.30 -3.16 3.64
C GLN A 97 -16.92 -4.41 2.83
N PHE A 98 -15.85 -5.10 3.21
CA PHE A 98 -15.49 -6.39 2.62
C PHE A 98 -16.18 -7.53 3.36
N SER A 99 -16.75 -8.47 2.61
CA SER A 99 -17.35 -9.68 3.18
C SER A 99 -16.44 -10.88 2.95
N VAL A 100 -15.88 -11.45 4.01
CA VAL A 100 -14.80 -12.45 3.95
C VAL A 100 -15.15 -13.69 4.77
N LYS A 101 -14.44 -14.78 4.52
CA LYS A 101 -14.57 -16.03 5.28
C LYS A 101 -13.42 -16.16 6.25
N SER A 102 -13.68 -16.80 7.39
CA SER A 102 -12.61 -17.20 8.30
C SER A 102 -11.98 -18.53 7.88
N THR A 103 -10.78 -18.76 8.41
CA THR A 103 -10.09 -20.06 8.34
C THR A 103 -10.72 -21.12 9.24
N ASP A 104 -11.61 -20.75 10.16
CA ASP A 104 -12.45 -21.70 10.90
C ASP A 104 -13.52 -22.30 9.98
N THR A 105 -14.10 -21.48 9.09
CA THR A 105 -15.10 -21.90 8.09
C THR A 105 -14.44 -22.58 6.88
N GLU A 106 -13.32 -22.05 6.39
CA GLU A 106 -12.63 -22.52 5.20
C GLU A 106 -11.10 -22.41 5.37
N SER A 107 -10.46 -23.49 5.80
CA SER A 107 -9.07 -23.50 6.33
C SER A 107 -7.98 -23.01 5.37
N ASP A 108 -8.21 -23.11 4.06
CA ASP A 108 -7.29 -22.70 3.00
C ASP A 108 -7.64 -21.33 2.40
N VAL A 109 -8.68 -20.64 2.90
CA VAL A 109 -9.08 -19.33 2.37
C VAL A 109 -8.07 -18.25 2.74
N VAL A 110 -7.65 -17.50 1.73
CA VAL A 110 -6.83 -16.29 1.86
C VAL A 110 -7.35 -15.24 0.89
N TYR A 111 -6.93 -14.00 1.07
CA TYR A 111 -7.31 -12.90 0.20
C TYR A 111 -6.07 -12.13 -0.23
N LEU A 112 -5.94 -11.88 -1.53
CA LEU A 112 -4.98 -10.92 -2.05
C LEU A 112 -5.57 -9.51 -1.92
N LEU A 113 -4.95 -8.72 -1.06
CA LEU A 113 -5.22 -7.29 -0.90
C LEU A 113 -4.26 -6.50 -1.78
N GLU A 114 -4.80 -5.65 -2.66
CA GLU A 114 -4.05 -4.68 -3.45
C GLU A 114 -4.51 -3.26 -3.10
N ILE A 115 -3.55 -2.33 -2.99
CA ILE A 115 -3.81 -0.92 -2.67
C ILE A 115 -3.34 -0.06 -3.84
N ASP A 116 -4.24 0.70 -4.44
CA ASP A 116 -3.92 1.70 -5.46
C ASP A 116 -4.23 3.11 -4.96
N TYR A 117 -3.22 3.96 -4.96
CA TYR A 117 -3.34 5.40 -4.74
C TYR A 117 -3.47 6.12 -6.07
N LEU A 118 -4.47 7.00 -6.17
CA LEU A 118 -4.67 7.82 -7.36
C LEU A 118 -4.64 9.32 -7.02
N ASP A 119 -4.10 10.10 -7.95
CA ASP A 119 -4.11 11.56 -7.88
C ASP A 119 -5.51 12.15 -8.16
N ALA A 120 -5.63 13.48 -8.14
CA ALA A 120 -6.89 14.18 -8.42
C ALA A 120 -7.45 13.93 -9.83
N ARG A 121 -6.59 13.51 -10.78
CA ARG A 121 -6.94 13.15 -12.15
C ARG A 121 -7.26 11.66 -12.31
N ARG A 122 -7.25 10.89 -11.21
CA ARG A 122 -7.44 9.44 -11.16
C ARG A 122 -6.30 8.65 -11.83
N GLU A 123 -5.11 9.22 -11.89
CA GLU A 123 -3.90 8.55 -12.38
C GLU A 123 -3.20 7.81 -11.24
N LEU A 124 -2.72 6.59 -11.51
CA LEU A 124 -2.02 5.76 -10.52
C LEU A 124 -0.71 6.42 -10.09
N MET A 125 -0.52 6.58 -8.77
CA MET A 125 0.64 7.28 -8.21
C MET A 125 1.48 6.44 -7.25
N ASN A 126 1.21 5.14 -7.09
CA ASN A 126 1.99 4.24 -6.23
C ASN A 126 3.50 4.32 -6.46
N GLY A 127 3.93 4.52 -7.72
CA GLY A 127 5.34 4.71 -8.06
C GLY A 127 6.02 5.83 -7.29
N GLN A 128 5.30 6.90 -6.90
CA GLN A 128 5.84 7.98 -6.07
C GLN A 128 6.23 7.53 -4.65
N PHE A 129 5.65 6.45 -4.15
CA PHE A 129 5.95 5.87 -2.83
C PHE A 129 6.94 4.70 -2.89
N ILE A 130 7.29 4.23 -4.09
CA ILE A 130 8.07 3.01 -4.31
C ILE A 130 9.40 3.32 -5.00
N GLU A 131 9.38 4.14 -6.03
CA GLU A 131 10.53 4.37 -6.90
C GLU A 131 11.52 5.36 -6.27
N ASN A 132 12.71 5.46 -6.87
CA ASN A 132 13.73 6.46 -6.48
C ASN A 132 14.16 6.38 -4.99
N GLY A 133 14.06 5.19 -4.38
CA GLY A 133 14.46 4.94 -3.00
C GLY A 133 13.37 5.19 -1.95
N GLN A 134 12.17 5.57 -2.38
CA GLN A 134 11.00 5.77 -1.51
C GLN A 134 10.57 4.46 -0.84
N ASP A 135 10.77 3.33 -1.49
CA ASP A 135 10.55 2.00 -0.93
C ASP A 135 11.32 1.75 0.37
N ARG A 136 12.47 2.39 0.58
CA ARG A 136 13.30 2.19 1.78
C ARG A 136 12.72 2.85 3.04
N ILE A 137 11.78 3.76 2.87
CA ILE A 137 11.24 4.61 3.93
C ILE A 137 9.72 4.53 4.08
N HIS A 138 9.01 3.89 3.15
CA HIS A 138 7.56 3.71 3.24
C HIS A 138 7.16 2.26 3.59
N GLN A 139 6.17 2.08 4.46
CA GLN A 139 5.58 0.77 4.75
C GLN A 139 4.13 0.91 5.19
N HIS A 140 3.26 0.05 4.67
CA HIS A 140 1.90 -0.08 5.18
C HIS A 140 1.87 -0.91 6.45
N PHE A 141 1.07 -0.46 7.40
CA PHE A 141 0.72 -1.19 8.62
C PHE A 141 -0.78 -1.42 8.66
N PHE A 142 -1.16 -2.58 9.18
CA PHE A 142 -2.53 -3.09 9.26
C PHE A 142 -2.82 -3.34 10.73
N GLU A 143 -3.29 -2.31 11.43
CA GLU A 143 -3.51 -2.34 12.88
C GLU A 143 -4.99 -2.49 13.22
N ARG A 144 -5.28 -3.37 14.19
CA ARG A 144 -6.57 -3.41 14.87
C ARG A 144 -6.47 -2.67 16.18
N PHE A 145 -7.53 -1.94 16.52
CA PHE A 145 -7.66 -1.31 17.82
C PHE A 145 -8.74 -2.02 18.64
N THR A 146 -8.52 -2.06 19.96
CA THR A 146 -9.50 -2.48 20.96
C THR A 146 -9.81 -1.30 21.88
N ARG A 147 -10.90 -1.41 22.65
CA ARG A 147 -11.31 -0.40 23.63
C ARG A 147 -11.48 -1.05 24.99
N GLU A 148 -10.94 -0.41 26.02
CA GLU A 148 -11.12 -0.82 27.40
C GLU A 148 -11.65 0.33 28.25
N PHE A 149 -12.49 0.02 29.23
CA PHE A 149 -13.01 0.99 30.17
C PHE A 149 -12.11 1.05 31.40
N ILE A 150 -11.28 2.09 31.49
CA ILE A 150 -10.29 2.24 32.57
C ILE A 150 -10.52 3.56 33.29
N ARG A 151 -10.72 3.50 34.62
CA ARG A 151 -10.90 4.67 35.49
C ARG A 151 -11.99 5.63 34.98
N GLY A 152 -13.15 5.09 34.60
CA GLY A 152 -14.30 5.89 34.19
C GLY A 152 -14.24 6.41 32.74
N LYS A 153 -13.22 6.06 31.96
CA LYS A 153 -13.06 6.53 30.58
C LYS A 153 -12.72 5.37 29.63
N TRP A 154 -13.37 5.35 28.48
CA TRP A 154 -12.98 4.49 27.37
C TRP A 154 -11.63 4.92 26.81
N ARG A 155 -10.72 3.97 26.67
CA ARG A 155 -9.41 4.16 26.06
C ARG A 155 -9.25 3.19 24.91
N THR A 156 -8.69 3.68 23.82
CA THR A 156 -8.41 2.91 22.62
C THR A 156 -6.95 2.51 22.61
N TYR A 157 -6.68 1.24 22.32
CA TYR A 157 -5.33 0.67 22.28
C TYR A 157 -5.14 -0.13 21.00
N ALA A 158 -3.97 -0.02 20.39
CA ALA A 158 -3.59 -0.93 19.32
C ALA A 158 -3.35 -2.32 19.91
N VAL A 159 -3.88 -3.33 19.24
CA VAL A 159 -3.71 -4.74 19.61
C VAL A 159 -2.30 -5.16 19.20
N LYS A 160 -1.47 -5.54 20.18
CA LYS A 160 -0.05 -5.85 19.95
C LYS A 160 0.28 -7.34 20.05
N GLU A 161 -0.65 -8.17 20.50
CA GLU A 161 -0.51 -9.62 20.50
C GLU A 161 -1.09 -10.19 19.18
N PRO A 162 -0.27 -10.88 18.34
CA PRO A 162 -0.72 -11.41 17.06
C PRO A 162 -1.96 -12.30 17.13
N GLU A 163 -2.06 -13.12 18.17
CA GLU A 163 -3.14 -14.09 18.38
C GLU A 163 -4.49 -13.39 18.64
N GLU A 164 -4.46 -12.13 19.09
CA GLU A 164 -5.66 -11.33 19.37
C GLU A 164 -6.13 -10.48 18.17
N LEU A 165 -5.39 -10.48 17.06
CA LEU A 165 -5.74 -9.68 15.89
C LEU A 165 -7.01 -10.18 15.21
N GLY A 166 -7.24 -11.50 15.19
CA GLY A 166 -8.33 -12.13 14.42
C GLY A 166 -8.08 -12.19 12.91
N TYR A 167 -6.88 -11.80 12.48
CA TYR A 167 -6.37 -11.99 11.12
C TYR A 167 -4.85 -12.11 11.18
N ASP A 168 -4.26 -12.62 10.10
CA ASP A 168 -2.82 -12.60 9.88
C ASP A 168 -2.55 -12.06 8.46
N TYR A 169 -1.41 -11.42 8.28
CA TYR A 169 -1.04 -10.73 7.06
C TYR A 169 0.40 -11.09 6.66
N ARG A 170 0.62 -11.26 5.36
CA ARG A 170 1.93 -11.48 4.75
C ARG A 170 2.10 -10.46 3.64
N TYR A 171 3.18 -9.69 3.72
CA TYR A 171 3.62 -8.83 2.63
C TYR A 171 4.01 -9.71 1.45
N VAL A 172 3.41 -9.45 0.28
CA VAL A 172 3.71 -10.17 -0.96
C VAL A 172 4.02 -9.24 -2.11
N ASP A 173 4.56 -8.07 -1.79
CA ASP A 173 5.06 -7.11 -2.77
C ASP A 173 6.06 -7.77 -3.74
N VAL A 174 6.03 -7.30 -4.98
CA VAL A 174 6.92 -7.75 -6.06
C VAL A 174 7.69 -6.58 -6.65
N THR A 175 8.82 -6.87 -7.30
CA THR A 175 9.59 -5.93 -8.11
C THR A 175 9.76 -6.49 -9.52
N PRO A 176 9.44 -5.74 -10.59
CA PRO A 176 8.87 -4.38 -10.58
C PRO A 176 7.44 -4.36 -10.00
N TRP A 177 7.11 -3.31 -9.26
CA TRP A 177 5.87 -3.21 -8.47
C TRP A 177 4.59 -3.18 -9.30
N ASN A 178 4.69 -2.68 -10.53
CA ASN A 178 3.60 -2.50 -11.47
C ASN A 178 3.36 -3.72 -12.37
N GLN A 179 4.12 -4.81 -12.17
CA GLN A 179 3.95 -6.02 -12.96
C GLN A 179 2.95 -6.98 -12.31
N PRO A 180 2.23 -7.78 -13.12
CA PRO A 180 1.50 -8.94 -12.62
C PRO A 180 2.45 -9.89 -11.89
N TYR A 181 1.98 -10.55 -10.83
CA TYR A 181 2.83 -11.42 -10.04
C TYR A 181 3.32 -12.66 -10.77
N ASN A 182 2.58 -13.10 -11.79
CA ASN A 182 2.92 -14.25 -12.63
C ASN A 182 3.82 -13.86 -13.82
N ALA A 183 4.22 -12.58 -13.92
CA ALA A 183 5.16 -12.15 -14.94
C ALA A 183 6.55 -12.74 -14.65
N PRO A 184 7.27 -13.27 -15.66
CA PRO A 184 8.60 -13.87 -15.46
C PRO A 184 9.64 -12.95 -14.80
N GLU A 185 9.47 -11.63 -14.94
CA GLU A 185 10.33 -10.60 -14.38
C GLU A 185 9.99 -10.23 -12.92
N SER A 186 8.82 -10.64 -12.43
CA SER A 186 8.35 -10.32 -11.08
C SER A 186 9.15 -11.10 -10.03
N LYS A 187 9.84 -10.37 -9.17
CA LYS A 187 10.60 -10.92 -8.04
C LYS A 187 9.86 -10.63 -6.74
N PHE A 188 9.66 -11.65 -5.94
CA PHE A 188 9.10 -11.51 -4.60
C PHE A 188 10.04 -10.69 -3.71
N THR A 189 9.51 -9.62 -3.11
CA THR A 189 10.26 -8.73 -2.21
C THR A 189 9.58 -8.51 -0.87
N GLY A 190 8.35 -8.99 -0.68
CA GLY A 190 7.52 -8.72 0.50
C GLY A 190 8.20 -8.97 1.86
N THR A 191 9.06 -9.99 1.99
CA THR A 191 9.78 -10.26 3.25
C THR A 191 11.03 -9.41 3.40
N SER A 192 11.75 -9.15 2.31
CA SER A 192 13.01 -8.39 2.32
C SER A 192 12.81 -6.86 2.35
N ASN A 193 11.70 -6.37 1.79
CA ASN A 193 11.37 -4.97 1.66
C ASN A 193 9.84 -4.80 1.70
N PRO A 194 9.19 -4.98 2.86
CA PRO A 194 7.74 -4.93 2.97
C PRO A 194 7.22 -3.53 2.70
N MET A 195 6.40 -3.39 1.67
CA MET A 195 5.71 -2.14 1.36
C MET A 195 4.23 -2.23 1.71
N GLY A 196 3.59 -3.36 1.44
CA GLY A 196 2.18 -3.63 1.69
C GLY A 196 1.23 -3.06 0.65
N PHE A 197 1.73 -2.73 -0.55
CA PHE A 197 0.87 -2.45 -1.70
C PHE A 197 0.21 -3.73 -2.22
N LYS A 198 0.87 -4.89 -2.01
CA LYS A 198 0.30 -6.22 -2.23
C LYS A 198 0.49 -7.09 -0.98
N GLY A 199 -0.59 -7.70 -0.52
CA GLY A 199 -0.62 -8.51 0.69
C GLY A 199 -1.48 -9.75 0.57
N LEU A 200 -1.12 -10.81 1.27
CA LEU A 200 -2.05 -11.90 1.58
C LEU A 200 -2.58 -11.67 2.99
N ILE A 201 -3.90 -11.66 3.14
CA ILE A 201 -4.60 -11.61 4.42
C ILE A 201 -5.46 -12.86 4.59
N ARG A 202 -5.42 -13.46 5.79
CA ARG A 202 -6.36 -14.51 6.21
C ARG A 202 -7.05 -14.09 7.50
N PHE A 203 -8.30 -14.48 7.67
CA PHE A 203 -9.07 -14.16 8.88
C PHE A 203 -9.07 -15.38 9.80
N THR A 204 -8.48 -15.25 10.98
CA THR A 204 -8.24 -16.35 11.93
C THR A 204 -9.32 -16.45 13.00
N ARG A 205 -10.41 -15.69 12.84
CA ARG A 205 -11.52 -15.66 13.77
C ARG A 205 -12.84 -15.51 13.03
N ALA A 206 -13.78 -16.42 13.29
CA ALA A 206 -15.11 -16.39 12.72
C ALA A 206 -16.05 -15.31 13.30
N ASP A 207 -17.09 -14.99 12.53
CA ASP A 207 -18.29 -14.24 12.92
C ASP A 207 -18.06 -12.84 13.51
N TRP A 208 -17.07 -12.13 12.99
CA TRP A 208 -16.61 -10.85 13.51
C TRP A 208 -16.70 -9.73 12.48
N LYS A 209 -17.17 -8.57 12.89
CA LYS A 209 -17.15 -7.33 12.11
C LYS A 209 -16.24 -6.34 12.80
N PHE A 210 -15.25 -5.79 12.10
CA PHE A 210 -14.26 -4.90 12.71
C PHE A 210 -13.73 -3.84 11.73
N LEU A 211 -13.13 -2.79 12.29
CA LEU A 211 -12.36 -1.80 11.54
C LEU A 211 -10.89 -2.20 11.55
N LEU A 212 -10.31 -2.31 10.36
CA LEU A 212 -8.87 -2.40 10.16
C LEU A 212 -8.34 -1.00 9.84
N THR A 213 -7.40 -0.51 10.63
CA THR A 213 -6.70 0.74 10.34
C THR A 213 -5.48 0.44 9.46
N ILE A 214 -5.50 0.94 8.22
CA ILE A 214 -4.42 0.79 7.26
C ILE A 214 -3.66 2.12 7.19
N MET A 215 -2.38 2.10 7.54
CA MET A 215 -1.53 3.28 7.59
C MET A 215 -0.36 3.12 6.63
N LEU A 216 -0.16 4.06 5.71
CA LEU A 216 1.14 4.22 5.05
C LEU A 216 2.00 5.12 5.93
N MET A 217 3.03 4.52 6.53
CA MET A 217 4.01 5.25 7.34
C MET A 217 5.21 5.64 6.48
N HIS A 218 5.76 6.81 6.79
CA HIS A 218 6.96 7.39 6.22
C HIS A 218 7.99 7.54 7.34
N ALA A 219 9.06 6.76 7.26
CA ALA A 219 10.17 6.81 8.20
C ALA A 219 11.20 7.87 7.79
N HIS A 220 11.65 8.67 8.75
CA HIS A 220 12.73 9.65 8.53
C HIS A 220 14.14 9.00 8.51
N GLN A 221 14.18 7.69 8.29
CA GLN A 221 15.38 6.87 8.14
C GLN A 221 14.95 5.53 7.52
N PRO A 222 15.88 4.73 6.96
CA PRO A 222 15.52 3.42 6.42
C PRO A 222 14.71 2.57 7.40
N LYS A 223 13.60 1.98 6.94
CA LYS A 223 12.62 1.25 7.78
C LYS A 223 13.11 -0.09 8.33
N ILE A 224 14.26 -0.58 7.85
CA ILE A 224 14.86 -1.83 8.30
C ILE A 224 15.75 -1.56 9.52
N TYR A 225 15.35 -2.08 10.67
CA TYR A 225 16.05 -1.95 11.95
C TYR A 225 16.82 -3.22 12.27
N ASN A 226 18.15 -3.14 12.41
CA ASN A 226 19.01 -4.30 12.67
C ASN A 226 18.77 -5.50 11.73
N GLY A 227 18.49 -5.22 10.45
CA GLY A 227 18.22 -6.25 9.44
C GLY A 227 16.78 -6.81 9.45
N GLN A 228 15.89 -6.25 10.27
CA GLN A 228 14.49 -6.68 10.38
C GLN A 228 13.52 -5.52 10.11
N ALA A 229 12.44 -5.80 9.39
CA ALA A 229 11.33 -4.86 9.25
C ALA A 229 10.42 -4.92 10.49
N MET A 230 9.63 -3.86 10.71
CA MET A 230 8.56 -3.91 11.71
C MET A 230 7.48 -4.92 11.30
N PRO A 231 6.85 -5.61 12.26
CA PRO A 231 5.71 -6.47 11.97
C PRO A 231 4.51 -5.64 11.50
N PHE A 232 3.68 -6.22 10.65
CA PHE A 232 2.59 -5.50 9.97
C PHE A 232 1.57 -4.84 10.90
N TYR A 233 1.41 -5.36 12.12
CA TYR A 233 0.43 -4.91 13.10
C TYR A 233 0.99 -3.92 14.13
N ASN A 234 2.28 -3.56 14.05
CA ASN A 234 2.89 -2.68 15.03
C ASN A 234 3.91 -1.73 14.42
N ASN A 235 3.43 -0.54 14.04
CA ASN A 235 4.27 0.54 13.52
C ASN A 235 5.14 1.23 14.59
N LEU A 236 5.07 0.81 15.86
CA LEU A 236 5.89 1.33 16.95
C LEU A 236 6.82 0.26 17.55
N TYR A 237 6.98 -0.89 16.87
CA TYR A 237 7.74 -2.01 17.40
C TYR A 237 9.23 -1.69 17.58
N TYR A 238 9.82 -0.91 16.66
CA TYR A 238 11.17 -0.38 16.77
C TYR A 238 11.14 1.15 16.96
N PRO A 239 12.18 1.73 17.60
CA PRO A 239 12.28 3.18 17.81
C PRO A 239 12.72 3.89 16.53
N ILE A 240 11.91 3.79 15.47
CA ILE A 240 12.09 4.51 14.22
C ILE A 240 11.22 5.76 14.25
N ASP A 241 11.84 6.92 14.02
CA ASP A 241 11.12 8.17 13.81
C ASP A 241 10.39 8.12 12.47
N GLN A 242 9.07 8.29 12.52
CA GLN A 242 8.18 8.13 11.37
C GLN A 242 6.86 8.85 11.61
N GLU A 243 6.20 9.22 10.53
CA GLU A 243 4.86 9.79 10.54
C GLU A 243 3.95 9.09 9.53
N SER A 244 2.64 9.24 9.73
CA SER A 244 1.67 8.69 8.78
C SER A 244 1.45 9.70 7.66
N ASP A 245 1.73 9.28 6.42
CA ASP A 245 1.27 10.02 5.24
C ASP A 245 -0.21 9.76 4.98
N ILE A 246 -0.64 8.52 5.22
CA ILE A 246 -2.01 8.06 4.96
C ILE A 246 -2.47 7.20 6.13
N SER A 247 -3.68 7.44 6.64
CA SER A 247 -4.34 6.63 7.66
C SER A 247 -5.83 6.47 7.34
N LEU A 248 -6.25 5.23 7.15
CA LEU A 248 -7.57 4.88 6.62
C LEU A 248 -8.19 3.78 7.48
N ASN A 249 -9.52 3.74 7.55
CA ASN A 249 -10.25 2.63 8.16
C ASN A 249 -11.02 1.86 7.10
N VAL A 250 -10.86 0.54 7.09
CA VAL A 250 -11.57 -0.38 6.21
C VAL A 250 -12.38 -1.34 7.07
N THR A 251 -13.67 -1.48 6.75
CA THR A 251 -14.56 -2.41 7.47
C THR A 251 -14.49 -3.80 6.85
N PHE A 252 -14.24 -4.81 7.67
CA PHE A 252 -14.33 -6.22 7.31
C PHE A 252 -15.48 -6.87 8.09
N VAL A 253 -16.23 -7.72 7.39
CA VAL A 253 -17.26 -8.61 7.95
C VAL A 253 -16.85 -10.04 7.66
N VAL A 254 -16.44 -10.76 8.70
CA VAL A 254 -16.01 -12.15 8.64
C VAL A 254 -17.20 -13.07 8.92
N ASP A 255 -17.46 -14.00 8.02
CA ASP A 255 -18.59 -14.94 8.05
C ASP A 255 -19.93 -14.20 8.26
N ALA A 256 -20.68 -14.51 9.32
CA ALA A 256 -21.96 -13.85 9.60
C ALA A 256 -21.81 -12.50 10.33
N GLY A 257 -20.60 -12.15 10.80
CA GLY A 257 -20.33 -10.88 11.46
C GLY A 257 -21.17 -10.62 12.72
N THR A 258 -21.53 -11.66 13.47
CA THR A 258 -22.45 -11.55 14.62
C THR A 258 -21.88 -10.75 15.79
N THR A 259 -20.55 -10.64 15.91
CA THR A 259 -19.88 -9.76 16.88
C THR A 259 -19.37 -8.50 16.19
N ASP A 260 -19.95 -7.33 16.51
CA ASP A 260 -19.52 -6.04 15.93
C ASP A 260 -18.55 -5.29 16.86
N LEU A 261 -17.31 -5.12 16.38
CA LEU A 261 -16.22 -4.39 17.02
C LEU A 261 -15.90 -3.07 16.33
N THR A 262 -16.73 -2.64 15.36
CA THR A 262 -16.55 -1.33 14.70
C THR A 262 -16.89 -0.16 15.62
N GLY A 263 -17.40 -0.44 16.83
CA GLY A 263 -17.97 0.50 17.78
C GLY A 263 -17.16 1.78 18.04
N ARG A 264 -17.47 2.82 17.25
CA ARG A 264 -17.72 4.18 17.74
C ARG A 264 -19.15 4.26 18.29
N GLU A 265 -19.42 3.61 19.42
CA GLU A 265 -20.54 4.09 20.26
C GLU A 265 -19.98 5.21 21.14
N GLU A 266 -20.24 6.45 20.72
CA GLU A 266 -20.55 7.50 21.68
C GLU A 266 -21.89 7.11 22.30
N ALA A 267 -21.85 6.49 23.47
CA ALA A 267 -23.01 6.47 24.32
C ALA A 267 -23.35 7.94 24.60
N SER A 268 -24.43 8.43 24.00
CA SER A 268 -25.10 9.66 24.41
C SER A 268 -25.52 9.47 25.87
N SER A 269 -24.71 9.95 26.79
CA SER A 269 -25.14 10.18 28.17
C SER A 269 -25.76 11.57 28.22
N ASN A 270 -27.07 11.58 28.45
CA ASN A 270 -27.90 12.73 28.83
C ASN A 270 -27.26 13.65 29.86
#